data_AF-A0A0H2SJJ2-F1
#
_entry.id   AF-A0A0H2SJJ2-F1
#
_cell.length_a   1.000
_cell.length_b   1.000
_cell.length_c   1.000
_cell.angle_alpha   90.00
_cell.angle_beta   90.00
_cell.angle_gamma   90.00
#
_symmetry.space_group_name_H-M   'P 1'
#
loop_
_entity.id
_entity.type
_entity.pdbx_description
1 polymer ?
#
loop_
_entity_poly.entity_id
_entity_poly.type
_entity_poly.pdbx_seq_one_letter_code
_entity_poly.pdbx_strand_id
1 'polypeptide(L)'
;MKKIAYILLVLLILSFSLISCVANVNEDADVVNSTVKVLLTDRPVSEVDSLWVYIKDFTYTYETIDGETVTSTPISIEKEYDILSLAGTETTLFNFEIPENSTLVNLKMTVKDATVTIAGEDHSVILMKSDILIPNVDINIGEGGELVLDFDVVRSLHQMGNNDIYKLSPVLKPTFRRGNANDLYLVKGNITDNSTPVSKAIVTISDDSTLLRITFSDKNGNFHLGKYKNGNYTINVYTNINLPDEDVDLDFSLYTPDATKIITIDNSDLDLNIDISKQN
;
A
#
# COMPACT_ATOMS: atom_id res chain seq x y z
N MET A 1 81.68 -12.10 26.67
CA MET A 1 80.87 -10.90 26.36
C MET A 1 79.95 -11.09 25.15
N LYS A 2 80.41 -11.62 24.00
CA LYS A 2 79.55 -11.84 22.80
C LYS A 2 78.34 -12.78 23.00
N LYS A 3 78.45 -13.80 23.86
CA LYS A 3 77.34 -14.74 24.16
C LYS A 3 76.23 -14.13 25.04
N ILE A 4 76.58 -13.17 25.92
CA ILE A 4 75.61 -12.47 26.77
C ILE A 4 74.82 -11.44 25.94
N ALA A 5 75.49 -10.78 24.99
CA ALA A 5 74.84 -9.88 24.03
C ALA A 5 73.81 -10.60 23.15
N TYR A 6 74.08 -11.85 22.75
CA TYR A 6 73.15 -12.65 21.94
C TYR A 6 71.90 -13.06 22.73
N ILE A 7 72.05 -13.40 24.02
CA ILE A 7 70.93 -13.76 24.89
C ILE A 7 70.03 -12.53 25.16
N LEU A 8 70.60 -11.35 25.37
CA LEU A 8 69.85 -10.10 25.52
C LEU A 8 69.12 -9.68 24.24
N LEU A 9 69.70 -9.91 23.06
CA LEU A 9 69.06 -9.61 21.77
C LEU A 9 67.87 -10.53 21.49
N VAL A 10 67.98 -11.83 21.82
CA VAL A 10 66.88 -12.79 21.66
C VAL A 10 65.75 -12.52 22.65
N LEU A 11 66.07 -12.09 23.88
CA LEU A 11 65.05 -11.70 24.88
C LEU A 11 64.27 -10.44 24.46
N LEU A 12 64.95 -9.48 23.81
CA LEU A 12 64.33 -8.23 23.33
C LEU A 12 63.38 -8.48 22.14
N ILE A 13 63.72 -9.43 21.27
CA ILE A 13 62.86 -9.81 20.12
C ILE A 13 61.62 -10.58 20.62
N LEU A 14 61.74 -11.38 21.68
CA LEU A 14 60.60 -12.10 22.28
C LEU A 14 59.63 -11.17 23.03
N SER A 15 60.08 -10.02 23.51
CA SER A 15 59.20 -9.04 24.18
C SER A 15 58.36 -8.19 23.21
N PHE A 16 58.67 -8.18 21.91
CA PHE A 16 57.90 -7.45 20.90
C PHE A 16 56.70 -8.23 20.32
N SER A 17 56.56 -9.52 20.64
CA SER A 17 55.49 -10.39 20.11
C SER A 17 54.26 -10.54 21.02
N LEU A 18 54.15 -9.78 22.12
CA LEU A 18 53.00 -9.86 23.05
C LEU A 18 52.15 -8.58 23.12
N ILE A 19 52.39 -7.60 22.24
CA ILE A 19 51.41 -6.53 22.00
C ILE A 19 50.56 -6.97 20.79
N SER A 20 49.79 -8.04 20.98
CA SER A 20 48.57 -8.19 20.18
C SER A 20 47.64 -7.08 20.63
N CYS A 21 47.37 -6.14 19.72
CA CYS A 21 46.22 -5.26 19.81
C CYS A 21 45.00 -6.12 20.17
N VAL A 22 44.50 -5.96 21.40
CA VAL A 22 43.06 -6.12 21.62
C VAL A 22 42.45 -4.90 20.95
N ALA A 23 42.30 -4.98 19.63
CA ALA A 23 41.32 -4.16 18.96
C ALA A 23 39.98 -4.65 19.51
N ASN A 24 39.38 -3.88 20.41
CA ASN A 24 37.93 -3.87 20.55
C ASN A 24 37.40 -3.48 19.18
N VAL A 25 37.20 -4.47 18.33
CA VAL A 25 36.34 -4.36 17.17
C VAL A 25 34.93 -4.38 17.74
N ASN A 26 34.50 -3.24 18.27
CA ASN A 26 33.09 -2.89 18.16
C ASN A 26 32.89 -2.58 16.68
N GLU A 27 32.76 -3.63 15.87
CA GLU A 27 32.04 -3.53 14.61
C GLU A 27 30.57 -3.36 15.01
N ASP A 28 30.19 -2.11 15.33
CA ASP A 28 28.86 -1.67 14.92
C ASP A 28 28.92 -1.71 13.39
N ALA A 29 28.62 -2.87 12.81
CA ALA A 29 28.31 -2.93 11.39
C ALA A 29 27.16 -1.94 11.17
N ASP A 30 27.37 -0.93 10.34
CA ASP A 30 26.32 0.00 9.96
C ASP A 30 25.14 -0.84 9.45
N VAL A 31 24.05 -0.88 10.23
CA VAL A 31 22.84 -1.59 9.83
C VAL A 31 22.29 -0.84 8.63
N VAL A 32 22.42 -1.47 7.46
CA VAL A 32 21.86 -0.93 6.22
C VAL A 32 20.35 -0.99 6.35
N ASN A 33 19.70 0.17 6.24
CA ASN A 33 18.25 0.28 6.32
C ASN A 33 17.67 0.50 4.93
N SER A 34 16.43 0.03 4.77
CA SER A 34 15.59 0.21 3.62
C SER A 34 14.35 1.01 3.96
N THR A 35 13.97 1.91 3.05
CA THR A 35 12.76 2.73 3.18
C THR A 35 11.53 1.96 2.70
N VAL A 36 10.52 1.87 3.55
CA VAL A 36 9.18 1.41 3.18
C VAL A 36 8.22 2.59 3.18
N LYS A 37 7.58 2.83 2.02
CA LYS A 37 6.53 3.83 1.87
C LYS A 37 5.17 3.20 2.13
N VAL A 38 4.41 3.75 3.08
CA VAL A 38 3.08 3.26 3.42
C VAL A 38 2.03 4.10 2.70
N LEU A 39 1.18 3.42 1.94
CA LEU A 39 0.14 4.00 1.10
C LEU A 39 -1.23 3.51 1.57
N LEU A 40 -2.25 4.35 1.42
CA LEU A 40 -3.65 4.03 1.69
C LEU A 40 -4.46 4.13 0.40
N THR A 41 -5.32 3.14 0.17
CA THR A 41 -6.26 3.04 -0.95
C THR A 41 -7.57 2.41 -0.48
N ASP A 42 -8.57 2.37 -1.36
CA ASP A 42 -9.80 1.60 -1.18
C ASP A 42 -10.22 0.99 -2.52
N ARG A 43 -11.05 -0.05 -2.43
CA ARG A 43 -11.78 -0.59 -3.55
C ARG A 43 -13.05 0.25 -3.78
N PRO A 44 -13.40 0.54 -5.04
CA PRO A 44 -14.55 1.38 -5.32
C PRO A 44 -15.89 0.78 -4.83
N VAL A 45 -16.76 1.61 -4.23
CA VAL A 45 -18.14 1.28 -3.82
C VAL A 45 -19.15 2.31 -4.34
N SER A 46 -20.40 1.90 -4.63
CA SER A 46 -21.38 2.76 -5.33
C SER A 46 -22.42 3.46 -4.45
N GLU A 47 -22.62 2.98 -3.22
CA GLU A 47 -23.80 3.28 -2.39
C GLU A 47 -23.61 4.37 -1.33
N VAL A 48 -22.37 4.83 -1.13
CA VAL A 48 -22.00 5.79 -0.08
C VAL A 48 -21.35 7.01 -0.71
N ASP A 49 -21.67 8.22 -0.24
CA ASP A 49 -21.16 9.46 -0.83
C ASP A 49 -19.73 9.76 -0.37
N SER A 50 -19.46 9.67 0.94
CA SER A 50 -18.11 9.77 1.51
C SER A 50 -17.99 9.01 2.83
N LEU A 51 -16.78 8.56 3.17
CA LEU A 51 -16.47 7.97 4.47
C LEU A 51 -15.19 8.59 5.02
N TRP A 52 -15.36 9.52 5.96
CA TRP A 52 -14.25 10.18 6.66
C TRP A 52 -13.80 9.33 7.84
N VAL A 53 -12.52 8.98 7.88
CA VAL A 53 -11.91 8.16 8.94
C VAL A 53 -10.69 8.87 9.51
N TYR A 54 -10.69 9.07 10.84
CA TYR A 54 -9.54 9.61 11.57
C TYR A 54 -8.56 8.49 11.90
N ILE A 55 -7.39 8.50 11.25
CA ILE A 55 -6.31 7.57 11.52
C ILE A 55 -5.34 8.20 12.51
N LYS A 56 -5.17 7.56 13.66
CA LYS A 56 -4.37 8.06 14.78
C LYS A 56 -2.90 7.70 14.64
N ASP A 57 -2.60 6.40 14.57
CA ASP A 57 -1.24 5.89 14.59
C ASP A 57 -1.10 4.53 13.89
N PHE A 58 0.14 4.15 13.62
CA PHE A 58 0.51 2.87 13.05
C PHE A 58 1.71 2.26 13.77
N THR A 59 1.70 0.94 13.97
CA THR A 59 2.84 0.17 14.46
C THR A 59 3.08 -1.04 13.58
N TYR A 60 4.31 -1.48 13.47
CA TYR A 60 4.68 -2.71 12.80
C TYR A 60 5.63 -3.54 13.65
N THR A 61 5.59 -4.86 13.46
CA THR A 61 6.53 -5.81 14.03
C THR A 61 7.28 -6.49 12.90
N TYR A 62 8.59 -6.63 13.04
CA TYR A 62 9.44 -7.31 12.08
C TYR A 62 10.44 -8.25 12.75
N GLU A 63 10.92 -9.21 11.98
CA GLU A 63 12.03 -10.09 12.35
C GLU A 63 13.27 -9.73 11.54
N THR A 64 14.39 -9.54 12.21
CA THR A 64 15.70 -9.32 11.57
C THR A 64 16.25 -10.61 10.98
N ILE A 65 17.29 -10.51 10.15
CA ILE A 65 17.98 -11.68 9.60
C ILE A 65 18.59 -12.60 10.69
N ASP A 66 18.91 -12.02 11.84
CA ASP A 66 19.43 -12.75 13.01
C ASP A 66 18.33 -13.39 13.86
N GLY A 67 17.06 -13.23 13.46
CA GLY A 67 15.90 -13.81 14.13
C GLY A 67 15.40 -13.01 15.33
N GLU A 68 15.81 -11.75 15.49
CA GLU A 68 15.29 -10.87 16.55
C GLU A 68 13.95 -10.27 16.11
N THR A 69 12.92 -10.41 16.96
CA THR A 69 11.62 -9.76 16.74
C THR A 69 11.59 -8.37 17.38
N VAL A 70 11.40 -7.35 16.56
CA VAL A 70 11.33 -5.94 16.97
C VAL A 70 9.97 -5.36 16.67
N THR A 71 9.38 -4.60 17.60
CA THR A 71 8.15 -3.84 17.38
C THR A 71 8.47 -2.35 17.37
N SER A 72 7.95 -1.65 16.37
CA SER A 72 8.16 -0.20 16.22
C SER A 72 7.50 0.58 17.36
N THR A 73 8.03 1.77 17.63
CA THR A 73 7.23 2.77 18.34
C THR A 73 6.04 3.19 17.47
N PRO A 74 4.91 3.63 18.07
CA PRO A 74 3.79 4.16 17.30
C PRO A 74 4.19 5.36 16.47
N ILE A 75 3.95 5.27 15.16
CA ILE A 75 4.10 6.37 14.21
C ILE A 75 2.80 7.16 14.22
N SER A 76 2.87 8.40 14.66
CA SER A 76 1.72 9.31 14.72
C SER A 76 1.33 9.77 13.32
N ILE A 77 0.07 9.54 12.94
CA ILE A 77 -0.53 9.98 11.67
C ILE A 77 -1.47 11.16 11.92
N GLU A 78 -2.35 11.03 12.92
CA GLU A 78 -3.27 12.06 13.43
C GLU A 78 -3.96 12.88 12.33
N LYS A 79 -4.59 12.17 11.37
CA LYS A 79 -5.18 12.77 10.18
C LYS A 79 -6.42 12.04 9.71
N GLU A 80 -7.38 12.81 9.18
CA GLU A 80 -8.59 12.31 8.54
C GLU A 80 -8.39 12.08 7.03
N TYR A 81 -9.01 11.03 6.54
CA TYR A 81 -9.05 10.66 5.13
C TYR A 81 -10.49 10.35 4.72
N ASP A 82 -10.93 10.90 3.60
CA ASP A 82 -12.10 10.37 2.91
C ASP A 82 -11.69 9.11 2.16
N ILE A 83 -12.01 7.96 2.74
CA ILE A 83 -11.60 6.64 2.24
C ILE A 83 -12.17 6.40 0.84
N LEU A 84 -13.41 6.82 0.58
CA LEU A 84 -14.05 6.60 -0.72
C LEU A 84 -13.41 7.43 -1.83
N SER A 85 -12.87 8.60 -1.49
CA SER A 85 -12.08 9.39 -2.45
C SER A 85 -10.79 8.68 -2.88
N LEU A 86 -10.34 7.69 -2.11
CA LEU A 86 -9.15 6.89 -2.40
C LEU A 86 -9.44 5.70 -3.32
N ALA A 87 -10.71 5.48 -3.70
CA ALA A 87 -11.10 4.43 -4.62
C ALA A 87 -10.33 4.51 -5.95
N GLY A 88 -9.39 3.60 -6.15
CA GLY A 88 -8.50 3.61 -7.32
C GLY A 88 -7.43 4.71 -7.36
N THR A 89 -7.26 5.50 -6.31
CA THR A 89 -6.04 6.31 -6.12
C THR A 89 -5.28 5.84 -4.89
N GLU A 90 -4.14 6.44 -4.61
CA GLU A 90 -3.32 6.11 -3.46
C GLU A 90 -2.83 7.41 -2.82
N THR A 91 -2.88 7.46 -1.50
CA THR A 91 -2.30 8.55 -0.73
C THR A 91 -1.20 8.03 0.17
N THR A 92 -0.15 8.84 0.35
CA THR A 92 0.96 8.47 1.24
C THR A 92 0.57 8.78 2.67
N LEU A 93 0.64 7.78 3.55
CA LEU A 93 0.47 7.97 4.99
C LEU A 93 1.78 8.47 5.60
N PHE A 94 2.86 7.71 5.43
CA PHE A 94 4.20 8.00 5.95
C PHE A 94 5.23 7.05 5.32
N ASN A 95 6.50 7.26 5.64
CA ASN A 95 7.59 6.33 5.34
C ASN A 95 8.24 5.88 6.65
N PHE A 96 8.79 4.67 6.68
CA PHE A 96 9.63 4.21 7.77
C PHE A 96 10.87 3.49 7.26
N GLU A 97 11.91 3.48 8.09
CA GLU A 97 13.15 2.74 7.84
C GLU A 97 13.13 1.43 8.63
N ILE A 98 13.57 0.35 7.98
CA ILE A 98 13.70 -0.98 8.57
C ILE A 98 15.01 -1.61 8.08
N PRO A 99 15.73 -2.41 8.89
CA PRO A 99 16.93 -3.09 8.43
C PRO A 99 16.67 -3.93 7.18
N GLU A 100 17.57 -3.88 6.21
CA GLU A 100 17.49 -4.68 5.00
C GLU A 100 17.39 -6.17 5.31
N ASN A 101 16.66 -6.90 4.46
CA ASN A 101 16.38 -8.32 4.57
C ASN A 101 15.53 -8.72 5.81
N SER A 102 14.95 -7.75 6.52
CA SER A 102 13.96 -8.02 7.57
C SER A 102 12.63 -8.49 7.01
N THR A 103 11.85 -9.21 7.81
CA THR A 103 10.52 -9.69 7.45
C THR A 103 9.46 -9.00 8.32
N LEU A 104 8.52 -8.26 7.72
CA LEU A 104 7.35 -7.72 8.42
C LEU A 104 6.40 -8.86 8.79
N VAL A 105 6.09 -8.96 10.08
CA VAL A 105 5.25 -10.04 10.65
C VAL A 105 3.86 -9.53 11.00
N ASN A 106 3.77 -8.37 11.66
CA ASN A 106 2.49 -7.79 12.08
C ASN A 106 2.41 -6.32 11.69
N LEU A 107 1.22 -5.89 11.31
CA LEU A 107 0.88 -4.48 11.10
C LEU A 107 -0.30 -4.13 12.00
N LYS A 108 -0.31 -2.94 12.58
CA LYS A 108 -1.45 -2.43 13.34
C LYS A 108 -1.70 -0.98 13.00
N MET A 109 -2.93 -0.68 12.61
CA MET A 109 -3.42 0.69 12.42
C MET A 109 -4.47 1.01 13.49
N THR A 110 -4.42 2.21 14.06
CA THR A 110 -5.40 2.69 15.03
C THR A 110 -6.27 3.76 14.40
N VAL A 111 -7.58 3.54 14.39
CA VAL A 111 -8.62 4.49 13.98
C VAL A 111 -9.29 5.05 15.24
N LYS A 112 -9.55 6.35 15.24
CA LYS A 112 -10.11 7.06 16.41
C LYS A 112 -11.58 7.41 16.24
N ASP A 113 -11.97 7.81 15.04
CA ASP A 113 -13.33 8.28 14.75
C ASP A 113 -13.67 8.07 13.27
N ALA A 114 -14.96 8.05 12.95
CA ALA A 114 -15.45 8.01 11.57
C ALA A 114 -16.82 8.68 11.39
N THR A 115 -17.02 9.28 10.23
CA THR A 115 -18.30 9.88 9.80
C THR A 115 -18.60 9.43 8.38
N VAL A 116 -19.83 9.01 8.13
CA VAL A 116 -20.31 8.60 6.80
C VAL A 116 -21.31 9.62 6.30
N THR A 117 -21.23 9.97 5.01
CA THR A 117 -22.23 10.81 4.35
C THR A 117 -23.04 9.95 3.38
N ILE A 118 -24.36 9.96 3.52
CA ILE A 118 -25.29 9.23 2.66
C ILE A 118 -26.41 10.17 2.24
N ALA A 119 -26.66 10.24 0.93
CA ALA A 119 -27.62 11.17 0.34
C ALA A 119 -27.39 12.64 0.75
N GLY A 120 -26.11 13.00 0.98
CA GLY A 120 -25.71 14.33 1.44
C GLY A 120 -25.95 14.65 2.92
N GLU A 121 -26.39 13.67 3.75
CA GLU A 121 -26.52 13.82 5.20
C GLU A 121 -25.40 13.08 5.94
N ASP A 122 -24.83 13.72 6.95
CA ASP A 122 -23.75 13.15 7.76
C ASP A 122 -24.30 12.33 8.93
N HIS A 123 -23.81 11.11 9.06
CA HIS A 123 -24.13 10.20 10.15
C HIS A 123 -22.87 9.81 10.92
N SER A 124 -22.97 9.84 12.25
CA SER A 124 -21.90 9.35 13.12
C SER A 124 -21.78 7.83 13.00
N VAL A 125 -20.55 7.33 12.97
CA VAL A 125 -20.27 5.91 12.81
C VAL A 125 -19.75 5.32 14.12
N ILE A 126 -20.38 4.24 14.57
CA ILE A 126 -19.96 3.51 15.77
C ILE A 126 -18.77 2.62 15.40
N LEU A 127 -17.60 2.92 15.96
CA LEU A 127 -16.43 2.06 15.81
C LEU A 127 -16.59 0.79 16.65
N MET A 128 -16.70 -0.35 15.97
CA MET A 128 -16.72 -1.66 16.63
C MET A 128 -15.31 -2.10 17.03
N LYS A 129 -14.29 -1.61 16.31
CA LYS A 129 -12.87 -1.83 16.58
C LYS A 129 -12.08 -0.57 16.23
N SER A 130 -11.29 -0.08 17.17
CA SER A 130 -10.33 1.00 16.94
C SER A 130 -8.99 0.49 16.40
N ASP A 131 -8.56 -0.69 16.85
CA ASP A 131 -7.27 -1.27 16.51
C ASP A 131 -7.46 -2.36 15.45
N ILE A 132 -6.76 -2.20 14.34
CA ILE A 132 -6.82 -3.08 13.18
C ILE A 132 -5.50 -3.83 13.12
N LEU A 133 -5.47 -5.04 13.66
CA LEU A 133 -4.29 -5.91 13.64
C LEU A 133 -4.35 -6.80 12.39
N ILE A 134 -3.28 -6.76 11.59
CA ILE A 134 -3.04 -7.68 10.47
C ILE A 134 -1.86 -8.57 10.87
N PRO A 135 -2.12 -9.79 11.35
CA PRO A 135 -1.07 -10.72 11.75
C PRO A 135 -0.54 -11.52 10.56
N ASN A 136 0.66 -12.08 10.72
CA ASN A 136 1.25 -13.05 9.78
C ASN A 136 1.35 -12.53 8.34
N VAL A 137 1.77 -11.28 8.16
CA VAL A 137 1.83 -10.64 6.84
C VAL A 137 2.98 -11.20 5.99
N ASP A 138 4.06 -11.67 6.62
CA ASP A 138 5.21 -12.37 6.00
C ASP A 138 5.77 -11.66 4.76
N ILE A 139 6.04 -10.35 4.88
CA ILE A 139 6.65 -9.56 3.81
C ILE A 139 8.14 -9.41 4.06
N ASN A 140 8.96 -10.04 3.21
CA ASN A 140 10.40 -9.80 3.19
C ASN A 140 10.73 -8.45 2.51
N ILE A 141 11.44 -7.60 3.24
CA ILE A 141 11.93 -6.30 2.79
C ILE A 141 13.36 -6.47 2.30
N GLY A 142 13.57 -6.43 0.98
CA GLY A 142 14.90 -6.35 0.38
C GLY A 142 15.42 -4.91 0.42
N GLU A 143 15.48 -4.26 -0.74
CA GLU A 143 15.91 -2.87 -0.94
C GLU A 143 14.78 -1.83 -0.69
N GLY A 144 13.79 -2.18 0.14
CA GLY A 144 12.60 -1.35 0.39
C GLY A 144 11.46 -1.57 -0.61
N GLY A 145 10.49 -0.65 -0.59
CA GLY A 145 9.30 -0.74 -1.46
C GLY A 145 8.08 0.02 -0.93
N GLU A 146 6.91 -0.35 -1.43
CA GLU A 146 5.65 0.28 -1.06
C GLU A 146 4.71 -0.74 -0.41
N LEU A 147 4.24 -0.43 0.80
CA LEU A 147 3.19 -1.16 1.50
C LEU A 147 1.86 -0.43 1.28
N VAL A 148 1.02 -1.00 0.40
CA VAL A 148 -0.31 -0.49 0.11
C VAL A 148 -1.30 -1.14 1.06
N LEU A 149 -2.03 -0.31 1.81
CA LEU A 149 -3.12 -0.73 2.69
C LEU A 149 -4.44 -0.42 2.00
N ASP A 150 -5.16 -1.47 1.61
CA ASP A 150 -6.49 -1.36 1.02
C ASP A 150 -7.55 -1.44 2.13
N PHE A 151 -8.22 -0.30 2.37
CA PHE A 151 -9.30 -0.18 3.35
C PHE A 151 -10.59 -0.61 2.70
N ASP A 152 -10.93 -1.90 2.75
CA ASP A 152 -12.07 -2.48 2.04
C ASP A 152 -13.40 -1.96 2.65
N VAL A 153 -13.91 -0.83 2.15
CA VAL A 153 -15.09 -0.18 2.74
C VAL A 153 -16.31 -1.08 2.69
N VAL A 154 -16.47 -1.86 1.60
CA VAL A 154 -17.55 -2.85 1.46
C VAL A 154 -17.60 -3.77 2.66
N ARG A 155 -16.46 -4.27 3.14
CA ARG A 155 -16.43 -5.19 4.30
C ARG A 155 -16.40 -4.47 5.64
N SER A 156 -16.07 -3.18 5.63
CA SER A 156 -15.80 -2.42 6.83
C SER A 156 -17.02 -1.69 7.37
N LEU A 157 -17.86 -1.12 6.51
CA LEU A 157 -18.95 -0.22 6.88
C LEU A 157 -20.31 -0.91 6.71
N HIS A 158 -21.10 -0.93 7.78
CA HIS A 158 -22.38 -1.65 7.83
C HIS A 158 -23.48 -0.76 8.40
N GLN A 159 -24.66 -0.77 7.80
CA GLN A 159 -25.86 -0.17 8.39
C GLN A 159 -26.53 -1.13 9.39
N MET A 160 -26.97 -0.63 10.54
CA MET A 160 -27.63 -1.42 11.57
C MET A 160 -29.16 -1.29 11.52
N GLY A 161 -29.81 -2.24 10.84
CA GLY A 161 -31.27 -2.24 10.71
C GLY A 161 -31.78 -1.05 9.90
N ASN A 162 -33.03 -0.62 10.13
CA ASN A 162 -33.66 0.48 9.41
C ASN A 162 -33.49 1.85 10.09
N ASN A 163 -32.63 1.94 11.10
CA ASN A 163 -32.35 3.19 11.80
C ASN A 163 -30.97 3.63 11.30
N ASP A 164 -30.80 4.86 10.83
CA ASP A 164 -29.56 5.43 10.22
C ASP A 164 -28.35 5.45 11.18
N ILE A 165 -27.99 4.27 11.67
CA ILE A 165 -26.94 3.94 12.61
C ILE A 165 -25.97 3.09 11.82
N TYR A 166 -24.77 3.59 11.68
CA TYR A 166 -23.70 2.94 10.94
C TYR A 166 -22.65 2.44 11.91
N LYS A 167 -22.10 1.27 11.63
CA LYS A 167 -20.99 0.69 12.39
C LYS A 167 -19.79 0.48 11.45
N LEU A 168 -18.60 0.69 11.97
CA LEU A 168 -17.35 0.44 11.26
C LEU A 168 -16.55 -0.65 11.97
N SER A 169 -16.24 -1.71 11.23
CA SER A 169 -15.30 -2.76 11.60
C SER A 169 -14.20 -2.80 10.54
N PRO A 170 -13.19 -1.90 10.61
CA PRO A 170 -12.27 -1.73 9.50
C PRO A 170 -11.56 -3.03 9.11
N VAL A 171 -11.52 -3.30 7.82
CA VAL A 171 -10.81 -4.41 7.20
C VAL A 171 -9.72 -3.83 6.32
N LEU A 172 -8.46 -4.14 6.65
CA LEU A 172 -7.30 -3.73 5.86
C LEU A 172 -6.67 -4.94 5.18
N LYS A 173 -6.40 -4.82 3.89
CA LYS A 173 -5.65 -5.81 3.11
C LYS A 173 -4.29 -5.22 2.70
N PRO A 174 -3.16 -5.74 3.21
CA PRO A 174 -1.85 -5.25 2.82
C PRO A 174 -1.44 -5.87 1.47
N THR A 175 -0.84 -5.06 0.61
CA THR A 175 -0.15 -5.51 -0.60
C THR A 175 1.23 -4.85 -0.65
N PHE A 176 2.29 -5.64 -0.87
CA PHE A 176 3.64 -5.11 -0.96
C PHE A 176 4.16 -5.07 -2.40
N ARG A 177 4.63 -3.90 -2.82
CA ARG A 177 5.25 -3.70 -4.13
C ARG A 177 6.76 -3.54 -3.95
N ARG A 178 7.50 -4.52 -4.47
CA ARG A 178 8.97 -4.52 -4.48
C ARG A 178 9.52 -3.61 -5.58
N GLY A 179 10.59 -2.89 -5.25
CA GLY A 179 11.39 -2.11 -6.20
C GLY A 179 11.28 -0.61 -6.00
N ASN A 180 12.30 0.11 -6.47
CA ASN A 180 12.32 1.57 -6.52
C ASN A 180 11.14 2.05 -7.38
N ALA A 181 10.38 3.05 -6.90
CA ALA A 181 9.24 3.65 -7.60
C ALA A 181 9.61 4.35 -8.94
N ASN A 182 10.86 4.26 -9.37
CA ASN A 182 11.42 4.91 -10.57
C ASN A 182 11.04 4.20 -11.88
N ASP A 183 10.67 2.91 -11.83
CA ASP A 183 10.25 2.12 -12.99
C ASP A 183 8.74 1.83 -12.99
N LEU A 184 7.96 2.64 -12.26
CA LEU A 184 6.51 2.55 -12.16
C LEU A 184 5.86 3.82 -12.68
N TYR A 185 4.97 3.68 -13.67
CA TYR A 185 4.34 4.79 -14.38
C TYR A 185 2.85 4.84 -14.10
N LEU A 186 2.35 6.04 -13.79
CA LEU A 186 0.96 6.29 -13.46
C LEU A 186 0.08 6.10 -14.69
N VAL A 187 -0.98 5.31 -14.55
CA VAL A 187 -2.06 5.21 -15.53
C VAL A 187 -3.28 5.91 -14.95
N LYS A 188 -3.75 6.93 -15.65
CA LYS A 188 -4.97 7.70 -15.32
C LYS A 188 -5.68 8.14 -16.59
N GLY A 189 -6.84 8.74 -16.45
CA GLY A 189 -7.54 9.30 -17.60
C GLY A 189 -8.93 9.81 -17.28
N ASN A 190 -9.71 10.00 -18.33
CA ASN A 190 -11.11 10.40 -18.26
C ASN A 190 -11.99 9.53 -19.18
N ILE A 191 -13.25 9.35 -18.78
CA ILE A 191 -14.28 8.61 -19.50
C ILE A 191 -15.36 9.58 -19.95
N THR A 192 -15.75 9.48 -21.22
CA THR A 192 -16.88 10.23 -21.76
C THR A 192 -17.84 9.34 -22.54
N ASP A 193 -19.10 9.76 -22.60
CA ASP A 193 -20.09 9.34 -23.59
C ASP A 193 -20.41 10.57 -24.44
N ASN A 194 -19.97 10.58 -25.71
CA ASN A 194 -20.21 11.69 -26.62
C ASN A 194 -19.76 13.05 -26.05
N SER A 195 -18.55 13.09 -25.48
CA SER A 195 -17.96 14.26 -24.78
C SER A 195 -18.60 14.64 -23.44
N THR A 196 -19.63 13.93 -22.98
CA THR A 196 -20.20 14.11 -21.65
C THR A 196 -19.44 13.23 -20.66
N PRO A 197 -18.93 13.75 -19.54
CA PRO A 197 -18.27 12.93 -18.53
C PRO A 197 -19.18 11.84 -17.96
N VAL A 198 -18.64 10.63 -17.83
CA VAL A 198 -19.37 9.50 -17.23
C VAL A 198 -18.87 9.28 -15.82
N SER A 199 -19.73 9.52 -14.82
CA SER A 199 -19.40 9.29 -13.42
C SER A 199 -19.76 7.87 -12.98
N LYS A 200 -19.08 7.38 -11.93
CA LYS A 200 -19.29 6.05 -11.32
C LYS A 200 -19.13 4.87 -12.31
N ALA A 201 -18.43 5.05 -13.42
CA ALA A 201 -18.08 3.95 -14.30
C ALA A 201 -16.95 3.13 -13.68
N ILE A 202 -17.10 1.81 -13.65
CA ILE A 202 -16.05 0.88 -13.24
C ILE A 202 -14.97 0.87 -14.31
N VAL A 203 -13.72 1.11 -13.92
CA VAL A 203 -12.55 0.95 -14.79
C VAL A 203 -11.65 -0.11 -14.21
N THR A 204 -11.26 -1.06 -15.05
CA THR A 204 -10.37 -2.15 -14.67
C THR A 204 -9.08 -2.07 -15.47
N ILE A 205 -8.00 -2.62 -14.91
CA ILE A 205 -6.77 -2.88 -15.66
C ILE A 205 -6.30 -4.31 -15.40
N SER A 206 -5.94 -5.00 -16.48
CA SER A 206 -5.54 -6.39 -16.49
C SER A 206 -4.22 -6.57 -17.23
N ASP A 207 -3.41 -7.51 -16.76
CA ASP A 207 -2.29 -8.08 -17.52
C ASP A 207 -2.71 -9.48 -17.96
N ASP A 208 -2.84 -9.67 -19.27
CA ASP A 208 -3.55 -10.80 -19.87
C ASP A 208 -4.93 -11.06 -19.22
N SER A 209 -5.12 -12.22 -18.58
CA SER A 209 -6.36 -12.60 -17.88
C SER A 209 -6.35 -12.22 -16.39
N THR A 210 -5.28 -11.63 -15.88
CA THR A 210 -5.13 -11.31 -14.46
C THR A 210 -5.61 -9.89 -14.21
N LEU A 211 -6.72 -9.74 -13.49
CA LEU A 211 -7.20 -8.44 -13.03
C LEU A 211 -6.24 -7.88 -11.99
N LEU A 212 -5.65 -6.72 -12.28
CA LEU A 212 -4.70 -6.07 -11.39
C LEU A 212 -5.35 -4.99 -10.52
N ARG A 213 -6.35 -4.27 -11.03
CA ARG A 213 -7.05 -3.23 -10.27
C ARG A 213 -8.42 -2.86 -10.82
N ILE A 214 -9.25 -2.29 -9.95
CA ILE A 214 -10.57 -1.70 -10.21
C ILE A 214 -10.59 -0.27 -9.62
N THR A 215 -11.15 0.69 -10.35
CA THR A 215 -11.42 2.08 -9.90
C THR A 215 -12.82 2.52 -10.34
N PHE A 216 -13.32 3.65 -9.80
CA PHE A 216 -14.47 4.37 -10.34
C PHE A 216 -14.04 5.69 -10.98
N SER A 217 -14.76 6.11 -12.01
CA SER A 217 -14.67 7.49 -12.47
C SER A 217 -15.39 8.45 -11.52
N ASP A 218 -14.78 9.61 -11.29
CA ASP A 218 -15.34 10.69 -10.48
C ASP A 218 -16.50 11.41 -11.20
N LYS A 219 -17.08 12.43 -10.56
CA LYS A 219 -18.16 13.25 -11.14
C LYS A 219 -17.80 13.96 -12.46
N ASN A 220 -16.52 14.13 -12.74
CA ASN A 220 -15.97 14.72 -13.96
C ASN A 220 -15.45 13.65 -14.93
N GLY A 221 -15.75 12.37 -14.68
CA GLY A 221 -15.33 11.24 -15.50
C GLY A 221 -13.87 10.83 -15.33
N ASN A 222 -13.10 11.43 -14.41
CA ASN A 222 -11.69 11.11 -14.23
C ASN A 222 -11.51 9.82 -13.43
N PHE A 223 -10.51 9.02 -13.77
CA PHE A 223 -10.14 7.79 -13.06
C PHE A 223 -8.63 7.70 -12.88
N HIS A 224 -8.22 6.90 -11.89
CA HIS A 224 -6.82 6.55 -11.64
C HIS A 224 -6.70 5.04 -11.52
N LEU A 225 -5.77 4.42 -12.25
CA LEU A 225 -5.49 2.99 -12.16
C LEU A 225 -4.22 2.73 -11.35
N GLY A 226 -3.46 3.75 -10.96
CA GLY A 226 -2.25 3.58 -10.16
C GLY A 226 -1.02 3.37 -11.04
N LYS A 227 0.07 2.85 -10.47
CA LYS A 227 1.35 2.76 -11.17
C LYS A 227 1.71 1.33 -11.56
N TYR A 228 2.20 1.17 -12.78
CA TYR A 228 2.57 -0.13 -13.36
C TYR A 228 3.93 -0.07 -14.04
N LYS A 229 4.57 -1.22 -14.15
CA LYS A 229 5.83 -1.36 -14.89
C LYS A 229 5.57 -1.20 -16.39
N ASN A 230 6.65 -1.07 -17.15
CA ASN A 230 6.57 -1.18 -18.61
C ASN A 230 5.93 -2.52 -19.01
N GLY A 231 5.00 -2.47 -19.96
CA GLY A 231 4.22 -3.64 -20.34
C GLY A 231 2.99 -3.28 -21.16
N ASN A 232 2.28 -4.31 -21.62
CA ASN A 232 0.99 -4.16 -22.28
C ASN A 232 -0.11 -4.52 -21.30
N TYR A 233 -1.15 -3.70 -21.24
CA TYR A 233 -2.27 -3.92 -20.34
C TYR A 233 -3.58 -3.72 -21.09
N THR A 234 -4.64 -4.37 -20.61
CA THR A 234 -6.00 -4.17 -21.11
C THR A 234 -6.80 -3.41 -20.07
N ILE A 235 -7.43 -2.32 -20.50
CA ILE A 235 -8.37 -1.54 -19.71
C ILE A 235 -9.78 -1.82 -20.21
N ASN A 236 -10.69 -2.16 -19.29
CA ASN A 236 -12.12 -2.28 -19.59
C ASN A 236 -12.91 -1.27 -18.76
N VAL A 237 -13.90 -0.64 -19.39
CA VAL A 237 -14.85 0.28 -18.77
C VAL A 237 -16.24 -0.34 -18.75
N TYR A 238 -16.92 -0.23 -17.61
CA TYR A 238 -18.29 -0.70 -17.44
C TYR A 238 -19.14 0.36 -16.74
N THR A 239 -20.33 0.61 -17.26
CA THR A 239 -21.28 1.62 -16.78
C THR A 239 -22.55 1.01 -16.21
N ASN A 240 -22.83 -0.26 -16.55
CA ASN A 240 -24.06 -0.97 -16.21
C ASN A 240 -23.79 -2.22 -15.36
N ILE A 241 -22.88 -2.11 -14.38
CA ILE A 241 -22.61 -3.17 -13.42
C ILE A 241 -23.09 -2.73 -12.04
N ASN A 242 -23.91 -3.56 -11.42
CA ASN A 242 -24.15 -3.48 -9.98
C ASN A 242 -23.01 -4.23 -9.29
N LEU A 243 -22.24 -3.53 -8.46
CA LEU A 243 -21.30 -4.20 -7.57
C LEU A 243 -22.11 -5.13 -6.64
N PRO A 244 -21.70 -6.40 -6.47
CA PRO A 244 -22.37 -7.29 -5.53
C PRO A 244 -22.14 -6.80 -4.10
N ASP A 245 -23.16 -6.99 -3.28
CA ASP A 245 -23.07 -6.82 -1.83
C ASP A 245 -22.08 -7.83 -1.24
N GLU A 246 -21.41 -7.38 -0.19
CA GLU A 246 -20.64 -8.14 0.80
C GLU A 246 -20.65 -9.67 0.62
N ASP A 247 -19.61 -10.17 -0.07
CA ASP A 247 -19.07 -11.56 -0.03
C ASP A 247 -18.86 -12.23 -1.41
N VAL A 248 -19.19 -11.56 -2.51
CA VAL A 248 -18.92 -12.08 -3.86
C VAL A 248 -17.86 -11.23 -4.57
N ASP A 249 -16.76 -11.85 -4.99
CA ASP A 249 -15.82 -11.19 -5.90
C ASP A 249 -16.50 -11.01 -7.27
N LEU A 250 -16.42 -9.80 -7.82
CA LEU A 250 -16.97 -9.51 -9.16
C LEU A 250 -16.32 -10.39 -10.22
N ASP A 251 -17.12 -11.29 -10.79
CA ASP A 251 -16.73 -12.00 -11.99
C ASP A 251 -17.04 -11.15 -13.24
N PHE A 252 -16.06 -10.38 -13.67
CA PHE A 252 -16.17 -9.56 -14.88
C PHE A 252 -16.36 -10.38 -16.16
N SER A 253 -16.15 -11.71 -16.14
CA SER A 253 -16.44 -12.56 -17.30
C SER A 253 -17.94 -12.65 -17.62
N LEU A 254 -18.80 -12.28 -16.67
CA LEU A 254 -20.25 -12.23 -16.85
C LEU A 254 -20.74 -10.94 -17.50
N TYR A 255 -19.86 -9.95 -17.69
CA TYR A 255 -20.22 -8.62 -18.16
C TYR A 255 -19.47 -8.28 -19.45
N THR A 256 -20.15 -7.58 -20.36
CA THR A 256 -19.52 -7.02 -21.56
C THR A 256 -19.05 -5.60 -21.26
N PRO A 257 -17.77 -5.25 -21.50
CA PRO A 257 -17.29 -3.88 -21.37
C PRO A 257 -18.03 -2.94 -22.34
N ASP A 258 -18.33 -1.74 -21.88
CA ASP A 258 -18.80 -0.64 -22.75
C ASP A 258 -17.65 -0.07 -23.60
N ALA A 259 -16.41 -0.25 -23.14
CA ALA A 259 -15.19 0.01 -23.91
C ALA A 259 -14.04 -0.88 -23.44
N THR A 260 -13.20 -1.29 -24.40
CA THR A 260 -11.94 -1.99 -24.14
C THR A 260 -10.80 -1.22 -24.82
N LYS A 261 -9.72 -0.99 -24.09
CA LYS A 261 -8.53 -0.29 -24.59
C LYS A 261 -7.26 -1.05 -24.21
N ILE A 262 -6.49 -1.45 -25.21
CA ILE A 262 -5.14 -1.97 -25.00
C ILE A 262 -4.18 -0.78 -24.91
N ILE A 263 -3.37 -0.77 -23.86
CA ILE A 263 -2.36 0.27 -23.63
C ILE A 263 -0.97 -0.36 -23.53
N THR A 264 0.05 0.43 -23.88
CA THR A 264 1.45 0.08 -23.67
C THR A 264 2.07 1.15 -22.78
N ILE A 265 2.66 0.73 -21.68
CA ILE A 265 3.45 1.58 -20.79
C ILE A 265 4.91 1.45 -21.23
N ASP A 266 5.50 2.56 -21.64
CA ASP A 266 6.91 2.64 -22.06
C ASP A 266 7.54 3.91 -21.48
N ASN A 267 8.11 3.75 -20.28
CA ASN A 267 8.94 4.73 -19.61
C ASN A 267 8.27 6.10 -19.32
N SER A 268 6.93 6.16 -19.31
CA SER A 268 6.19 7.39 -19.02
C SER A 268 4.77 7.13 -18.49
N ASP A 269 4.28 8.05 -17.66
CA ASP A 269 2.88 8.10 -17.22
C ASP A 269 1.93 8.21 -18.43
N LEU A 270 0.76 7.58 -18.32
CA LEU A 270 -0.30 7.61 -19.32
C LEU A 270 -1.49 8.42 -18.83
N ASP A 271 -1.94 9.35 -19.67
CA ASP A 271 -3.19 10.09 -19.52
C ASP A 271 -4.13 9.73 -20.67
N LEU A 272 -5.19 8.99 -20.36
CA LEU A 272 -6.07 8.35 -21.33
C LEU A 272 -7.38 9.12 -21.49
N ASN A 273 -7.88 9.20 -22.71
CA ASN A 273 -9.29 9.53 -22.97
C ASN A 273 -9.98 8.28 -23.54
N ILE A 274 -11.07 7.85 -22.91
CA ILE A 274 -11.88 6.71 -23.31
C ILE A 274 -13.30 7.20 -23.59
N ASP A 275 -13.70 7.17 -24.85
CA ASP A 275 -15.04 7.54 -25.30
C ASP A 275 -15.86 6.27 -25.56
N ILE A 276 -16.80 5.97 -24.66
CA ILE A 276 -17.57 4.71 -24.71
C ILE A 276 -18.59 4.71 -25.85
N SER A 277 -18.97 5.89 -26.39
CA SER A 277 -19.94 5.97 -27.49
C SER A 277 -19.39 5.52 -28.84
N LYS A 278 -18.06 5.40 -28.97
CA LYS A 278 -17.36 5.07 -30.22
C LYS A 278 -16.88 3.62 -30.29
N GLN A 279 -17.20 2.81 -29.29
CA GLN A 279 -16.67 1.45 -29.12
C GLN A 279 -17.73 0.36 -29.34
N ASN A 280 -18.97 0.76 -29.65
CA ASN A 280 -20.09 -0.11 -30.05
C ASN A 280 -20.25 -0.18 -31.58
#